data_AF-A0A2R6I436-F1
#
_entry.id   AF-A0A2R6I436-F1
#
_cell.length_a   1.000
_cell.length_b   1.000
_cell.length_c   1.000
_cell.angle_alpha   90.00
_cell.angle_beta   90.00
_cell.angle_gamma   90.00
#
_symmetry.space_group_name_H-M   'P 1'
#
loop_
_entity.id
_entity.type
_entity.pdbx_description
1 polymer ?
#
loop_
_entity_poly.entity_id
_entity_poly.type
_entity_poly.pdbx_seq_one_letter_code
_entity_poly.pdbx_strand_id
1 'polypeptide(L)'
;MTRVAISDEVLAELPRALDHEEVDHPLNRGAVQYAAWQLNLDTLAEFVGEADAATYYEALERVGVEPRPGGENEGGYDPDLDG
;
A
#
# COMPACT_ATOMS: atom_id res chain seq x y z
N MET A 1 -11.33 1.13 -12.06
CA MET A 1 -10.81 0.12 -11.12
C MET A 1 -11.78 -1.04 -11.06
N THR A 2 -11.28 -2.26 -11.12
CA THR A 2 -12.04 -3.51 -11.25
C THR A 2 -11.46 -4.59 -10.33
N ARG A 3 -12.20 -5.67 -10.11
CA ARG A 3 -11.65 -6.83 -9.41
C ARG A 3 -10.66 -7.54 -10.33
N VAL A 4 -9.38 -7.49 -9.99
CA VAL A 4 -8.26 -8.11 -10.73
C VAL A 4 -7.75 -9.31 -9.94
N ALA A 5 -7.22 -10.33 -10.63
CA ALA A 5 -6.63 -11.48 -9.95
C ALA A 5 -5.34 -11.07 -9.22
N ILE A 6 -5.20 -11.50 -7.96
CA ILE A 6 -3.97 -11.35 -7.19
C ILE A 6 -3.07 -12.56 -7.53
N SER A 7 -2.04 -12.34 -8.34
CA SER A 7 -1.08 -13.39 -8.72
C SER A 7 -0.01 -13.61 -7.65
N ASP A 8 0.66 -14.75 -7.68
CA ASP A 8 1.83 -15.01 -6.83
C ASP A 8 2.97 -14.02 -7.08
N GLU A 9 3.10 -13.52 -8.32
CA GLU A 9 4.05 -12.48 -8.68
C GLU A 9 3.72 -11.16 -7.98
N VAL A 10 2.46 -10.70 -8.01
CA VAL A 10 2.01 -9.52 -7.25
C VAL A 10 2.35 -9.65 -5.77
N LEU A 11 2.10 -10.83 -5.17
CA LEU A 11 2.39 -11.07 -3.76
C LEU A 11 3.90 -11.09 -3.45
N ALA A 12 4.73 -11.56 -4.38
CA ALA A 12 6.18 -11.55 -4.23
C ALA A 12 6.81 -10.15 -4.42
N GLU A 13 6.20 -9.33 -5.28
CA GLU A 13 6.68 -8.00 -5.65
C GLU A 13 6.21 -6.92 -4.68
N LEU A 14 4.98 -7.02 -4.17
CA LEU A 14 4.36 -6.00 -3.32
C LEU A 14 5.21 -5.60 -2.11
N PRO A 15 5.81 -6.52 -1.32
CA PRO A 15 6.68 -6.14 -0.21
C PRO A 15 7.90 -5.32 -0.63
N ARG A 16 8.43 -5.57 -1.84
CA ARG A 16 9.60 -4.82 -2.34
C ARG A 16 9.24 -3.40 -2.70
N ALA A 17 8.06 -3.18 -3.28
CA ALA A 17 7.57 -1.83 -3.55
C ALA A 17 7.23 -1.09 -2.26
N LEU A 18 6.72 -1.78 -1.24
CA LEU A 18 6.40 -1.19 0.07
C LEU A 18 7.64 -0.77 0.88
N ASP A 19 8.79 -1.39 0.64
CA ASP A 19 10.07 -1.02 1.28
C ASP A 19 10.76 0.18 0.60
N HIS A 20 10.20 0.67 -0.52
CA HIS A 20 10.77 1.78 -1.28
C HIS A 20 10.62 3.11 -0.52
N GLU A 21 11.66 3.95 -0.58
CA GLU A 21 11.73 5.21 0.19
C GLU A 21 10.56 6.18 -0.08
N GLU A 22 10.04 6.18 -1.30
CA GLU A 22 8.88 6.99 -1.71
C GLU A 22 7.53 6.47 -1.17
N VAL A 23 7.48 5.30 -0.53
CA VAL A 23 6.25 4.71 0.01
C VAL A 23 6.18 4.95 1.52
N ASP A 24 5.67 6.13 1.90
CA ASP A 24 5.46 6.47 3.31
C ASP A 24 4.35 5.66 3.99
N HIS A 25 3.39 5.17 3.20
CA HIS A 25 2.23 4.43 3.71
C HIS A 25 1.72 3.38 2.71
N PRO A 26 1.44 2.14 3.14
CA PRO A 26 1.02 1.05 2.24
C PRO A 26 -0.33 1.29 1.56
N LEU A 27 -1.18 2.15 2.14
CA LEU A 27 -2.46 2.55 1.51
C LEU A 27 -2.30 3.65 0.45
N ASN A 28 -1.12 4.27 0.35
CA ASN A 28 -0.84 5.25 -0.70
C ASN A 28 -0.56 4.52 -2.03
N ARG A 29 -1.63 4.08 -2.69
CA ARG A 29 -1.57 3.34 -3.96
C ARG A 29 -0.79 4.06 -5.05
N GLY A 30 -0.85 5.38 -5.09
CA GLY A 30 -0.08 6.18 -6.05
C GLY A 30 1.42 6.03 -5.83
N ALA A 31 1.87 6.14 -4.58
CA ALA A 31 3.27 5.92 -4.22
C ALA A 31 3.72 4.47 -4.49
N VAL A 32 2.89 3.48 -4.14
CA VAL A 32 3.21 2.06 -4.40
C VAL A 32 3.29 1.76 -5.90
N GLN A 33 2.38 2.31 -6.71
CA GLN A 33 2.43 2.17 -8.16
C GLN A 33 3.69 2.82 -8.75
N TYR A 34 4.04 4.02 -8.27
CA TYR A 34 5.25 4.71 -8.69
C TYR A 34 6.52 3.93 -8.33
N ALA A 35 6.61 3.42 -7.10
CA ALA A 35 7.72 2.58 -6.66
C ALA A 35 7.83 1.30 -7.50
N ALA A 36 6.70 0.68 -7.85
CA ALA A 36 6.68 -0.47 -8.75
C ALA A 36 7.27 -0.14 -10.14
N TRP A 37 6.96 1.02 -10.72
CA TRP A 37 7.60 1.47 -11.96
C TRP A 37 9.10 1.72 -11.81
N GLN A 38 9.55 2.36 -10.72
CA GLN A 38 10.98 2.60 -10.49
C GLN A 38 11.78 1.29 -10.38
N LEU A 39 11.16 0.24 -9.85
CA LEU A 39 11.76 -1.08 -9.66
C LEU A 39 11.58 -2.02 -10.86
N ASN A 40 10.93 -1.57 -11.95
CA ASN A 40 10.52 -2.41 -13.11
C ASN A 40 9.67 -3.63 -12.71
N LEU A 41 8.71 -3.42 -11.80
CA LEU A 41 7.71 -4.40 -11.36
C LEU A 41 6.41 -4.15 -12.14
N ASP A 42 6.44 -4.38 -13.45
CA ASP A 42 5.34 -4.02 -14.36
C ASP A 42 4.01 -4.67 -13.98
N THR A 43 4.05 -5.96 -13.60
CA THR A 43 2.86 -6.72 -13.16
C THR A 43 2.24 -6.09 -11.91
N LEU A 44 3.06 -5.73 -10.92
CA LEU A 44 2.58 -5.01 -9.73
C LEU A 44 2.05 -3.62 -10.08
N ALA A 45 2.73 -2.86 -10.94
CA ALA A 45 2.30 -1.50 -11.28
C ALA A 45 0.94 -1.48 -12.02
N GLU A 46 0.71 -2.46 -12.92
CA GLU A 46 -0.58 -2.68 -13.55
C GLU A 46 -1.65 -3.06 -12.51
N PHE A 47 -1.36 -4.04 -11.66
CA PHE A 47 -2.26 -4.47 -10.59
C PHE A 47 -2.68 -3.29 -9.68
N VAL A 48 -1.71 -2.49 -9.21
CA VAL A 48 -2.00 -1.34 -8.34
C VAL A 48 -2.77 -0.23 -9.07
N GLY A 49 -2.64 -0.10 -10.40
CA GLY A 49 -3.44 0.83 -11.19
C GLY A 49 -4.88 0.38 -11.42
N GLU A 50 -5.07 -0.92 -11.64
CA GLU A 50 -6.36 -1.47 -12.10
C GLU A 50 -7.23 -1.99 -10.97
N ALA A 51 -6.64 -2.59 -9.92
CA ALA A 51 -7.37 -3.22 -8.84
C ALA A 51 -8.35 -2.24 -8.15
N ASP A 52 -9.52 -2.70 -7.75
CA ASP A 52 -10.35 -1.97 -6.81
C ASP A 52 -9.71 -1.96 -5.41
N ALA A 53 -10.20 -1.08 -4.53
CA ALA A 53 -9.63 -0.91 -3.20
C ALA A 53 -9.69 -2.20 -2.35
N ALA A 54 -10.77 -2.97 -2.44
CA ALA A 54 -10.90 -4.21 -1.67
C ALA A 54 -9.90 -5.27 -2.17
N THR A 55 -9.72 -5.37 -3.49
CA THR A 55 -8.71 -6.26 -4.09
C THR A 55 -7.29 -5.88 -3.68
N TYR A 56 -6.97 -4.58 -3.64
CA TYR A 56 -5.67 -4.11 -3.18
C TYR A 56 -5.43 -4.41 -1.69
N TYR A 57 -6.44 -4.20 -0.84
CA TYR A 57 -6.35 -4.53 0.59
C TYR A 57 -6.19 -6.02 0.83
N GLU A 58 -6.90 -6.87 0.08
CA GLU A 58 -6.73 -8.32 0.13
C GLU A 58 -5.26 -8.71 -0.20
N ALA A 59 -4.59 -8.01 -1.12
CA ALA A 59 -3.19 -8.24 -1.43
C ALA A 59 -2.25 -7.82 -0.27
N LEU A 60 -2.50 -6.67 0.36
CA LEU A 60 -1.76 -6.22 1.54
C LEU A 60 -1.88 -7.22 2.71
N GLU A 61 -3.09 -7.67 3.00
CA GLU A 61 -3.34 -8.66 4.05
C GLU A 61 -2.59 -9.97 3.78
N ARG A 62 -2.56 -10.43 2.53
CA ARG A 62 -1.84 -11.65 2.13
C ARG A 62 -0.33 -11.55 2.30
N VAL A 63 0.25 -10.36 2.16
CA VAL A 63 1.68 -10.12 2.43
C VAL A 63 1.97 -9.73 3.88
N GLY A 64 0.97 -9.84 4.77
CA GLY A 64 1.12 -9.58 6.20
C GLY A 64 1.15 -8.09 6.56
N VAL A 65 0.70 -7.21 5.66
CA VAL A 65 0.55 -5.79 5.91
C VAL A 65 -0.89 -5.54 6.33
N GLU A 66 -1.12 -5.39 7.62
CA GLU A 66 -2.46 -5.03 8.12
C GLU A 66 -2.79 -3.60 7.66
N PRO A 67 -3.84 -3.41 6.83
CA PRO A 67 -4.33 -2.08 6.50
C PRO A 67 -5.02 -1.55 7.76
N ARG A 68 -4.30 -0.91 8.69
CA ARG A 68 -4.95 -0.30 9.86
C ARG A 68 -5.95 0.75 9.37
N PRO A 69 -7.25 0.59 9.62
CA PRO A 69 -8.20 1.66 9.39
C PRO A 69 -8.11 2.61 10.60
N GLY A 70 -7.38 3.72 10.48
CA GLY A 70 -7.46 4.82 11.44
C GLY A 70 -6.11 5.31 11.96
N GLY A 71 -5.79 6.54 11.56
CA GLY A 71 -4.66 7.34 12.04
C GLY A 71 -4.59 8.69 11.31
N GLU A 72 -5.74 9.30 11.07
CA GLU A 72 -5.85 10.72 10.76
C GLU A 72 -5.16 11.51 11.89
N ASN A 73 -4.04 12.16 11.59
CA ASN A 73 -3.24 12.98 12.50
C ASN A 73 -2.53 12.22 13.64
N GLU A 74 -1.27 11.81 13.43
CA GLU A 74 -0.26 11.91 14.50
C GLU A 74 0.14 13.40 14.71
N GLY A 75 -0.86 14.26 14.85
CA GLY A 75 -0.73 15.44 15.68
C GLY A 75 -1.13 14.97 17.07
N GLY A 76 -0.14 14.59 17.88
CA GLY A 76 -0.36 14.20 19.26
C GLY A 76 -1.22 15.24 19.96
N TYR A 77 -2.48 14.92 20.20
CA TYR A 77 -3.26 15.57 21.25
C TYR A 77 -2.73 14.99 22.55
N ASP A 78 -1.69 15.62 23.07
CA ASP A 78 -1.23 15.41 24.44
C ASP A 78 -2.26 16.07 25.37
N PRO A 79 -3.05 15.30 26.13
CA PRO A 79 -4.05 15.86 27.03
C PRO A 79 -3.43 16.52 28.29
N ASP A 80 -2.10 16.56 28.44
CA ASP A 80 -1.39 17.16 29.57
C ASP A 80 -0.83 18.58 29.29
N LEU A 81 -1.22 19.25 28.19
CA LEU A 81 -0.85 20.64 27.90
C LEU A 81 -1.87 21.71 28.34
N ASP A 82 -2.63 21.44 29.39
CA ASP A 82 -3.38 22.47 30.15
C ASP A 82 -2.89 22.45 31.61
N GLY A 83 -1.80 23.20 31.86
CA GLY A 83 -1.22 23.48 33.17
C GLY A 83 -0.87 24.95 33.30
#